data_AF-A0A4Q8QSL6-F1
#
_entry.id   AF-A0A4Q8QSL6-F1
#
_cell.length_a   1.000
_cell.length_b   1.000
_cell.length_c   1.000
_cell.angle_alpha   90.00
_cell.angle_beta   90.00
_cell.angle_gamma   90.00
#
_symmetry.space_group_name_H-M   'P 1'
#
loop_
_entity.id
_entity.type
_entity.pdbx_description
1 polymer ?
#
loop_
_entity_poly.entity_id
_entity_poly.type
_entity_poly.pdbx_seq_one_letter_code
_entity_poly.pdbx_strand_id
1 'polypeptide(L)'
;MLRRMWRDGGAAMLGAVALCLCDVPKLGAMEFLGQAGVLGEWELTGNLIESGSGPRKEFSGPLKMKHVGICAQDGPEERAGEIRLQLAGPDAQVTAEMVLDGARCSYTARKTRAYEGTLSCTGRASVPLLVWLK
;
A
#
# COMPACT_ATOMS: atom_id res chain seq x y z
N MET A 1 46.48 -20.65 61.89
CA MET A 1 46.89 -19.24 61.71
C MET A 1 47.21 -19.00 60.24
N LEU A 2 46.36 -18.17 59.61
CA LEU A 2 46.53 -17.30 58.43
C LEU A 2 47.85 -17.35 57.61
N ARG A 3 47.77 -17.64 56.30
CA ARG A 3 47.94 -16.68 55.16
C ARG A 3 48.35 -17.37 53.83
N ARG A 4 47.75 -16.85 52.75
CA ARG A 4 48.22 -16.83 51.33
C ARG A 4 48.16 -18.17 50.57
N MET A 5 47.72 -18.25 49.32
CA MET A 5 47.59 -17.25 48.26
C MET A 5 46.31 -17.46 47.46
N TRP A 6 45.58 -16.36 47.28
CA TRP A 6 44.63 -16.13 46.21
C TRP A 6 45.38 -16.26 44.87
N ARG A 7 44.92 -17.13 43.99
CA ARG A 7 45.41 -17.23 42.60
C ARG A 7 44.30 -16.71 41.72
N ASP A 8 44.36 -15.42 41.40
CA ASP A 8 43.46 -14.77 40.45
C ASP A 8 43.71 -15.35 39.05
N GLY A 9 42.84 -16.29 38.66
CA GLY A 9 42.69 -16.73 37.29
C GLY A 9 41.83 -15.71 36.55
N GLY A 10 42.47 -14.77 35.87
CA GLY A 10 41.80 -13.88 34.93
C GLY A 10 41.25 -14.68 33.75
N ALA A 11 40.02 -15.18 33.88
CA ALA A 11 39.25 -15.67 32.76
C ALA A 11 38.58 -14.46 32.09
N ALA A 12 39.24 -13.95 31.05
CA ALA A 12 38.63 -12.97 30.14
C ALA A 12 37.43 -13.64 29.45
N MET A 13 36.23 -13.41 30.00
CA MET A 13 34.96 -13.75 29.35
C MET A 13 34.81 -12.83 28.13
N LEU A 14 35.20 -13.35 26.96
CA LEU A 14 34.82 -12.79 25.67
C LEU A 14 33.30 -12.96 25.52
N GLY A 15 32.55 -11.88 25.80
CA GLY A 15 31.12 -11.83 25.55
C GLY A 15 30.84 -11.94 24.06
N ALA A 16 30.35 -13.09 23.62
CA ALA A 16 29.84 -13.26 22.26
C ALA A 16 28.52 -12.47 22.13
N VAL A 17 28.58 -11.30 21.49
CA VAL A 17 27.39 -10.57 21.07
C VAL A 17 26.78 -11.33 19.90
N ALA A 18 25.76 -12.15 20.18
CA ALA A 18 24.95 -12.78 19.15
C ALA A 18 24.10 -11.70 18.46
N LEU A 19 24.54 -11.25 17.29
CA LEU A 19 23.73 -10.44 16.38
C LEU A 19 22.60 -11.33 15.85
N CYS A 20 21.43 -11.27 16.49
CA CYS A 20 20.19 -11.79 15.92
C CYS A 20 19.89 -11.00 14.64
N LEU A 21 20.19 -11.60 13.49
CA LEU A 21 19.69 -11.14 12.20
C LEU A 21 18.18 -11.38 12.18
N CYS A 22 17.40 -10.34 12.43
CA CYS A 22 15.97 -10.38 12.18
C CYS A 22 15.77 -10.46 10.65
N ASP A 23 15.31 -11.60 10.14
CA ASP A 23 14.78 -11.71 8.79
C ASP A 23 13.53 -10.84 8.72
N VAL A 24 13.68 -9.61 8.20
CA VAL A 24 12.53 -8.78 7.84
C VAL A 24 11.95 -9.38 6.56
N PRO A 25 10.71 -9.90 6.58
CA PRO A 25 10.11 -10.41 5.36
C PRO A 25 10.12 -9.29 4.31
N LYS A 26 10.59 -9.61 3.10
CA LYS A 26 10.52 -8.67 1.97
C LYS A 26 9.05 -8.44 1.66
N LEU A 27 8.55 -7.31 2.14
CA LEU A 27 7.19 -6.87 1.87
C LEU A 27 7.17 -6.30 0.44
N GLY A 28 6.30 -6.83 -0.42
CA GLY A 28 6.13 -6.30 -1.76
C GLY A 28 5.72 -4.83 -1.73
N ALA A 29 6.07 -4.10 -2.78
CA ALA A 29 5.59 -2.74 -3.02
C ALA A 29 5.08 -2.64 -4.45
N MET A 30 4.13 -1.74 -4.69
CA MET A 30 3.49 -1.54 -5.98
C MET A 30 3.05 -0.09 -6.14
N GLU A 31 3.19 0.44 -7.36
CA GLU A 31 2.61 1.73 -7.72
C GLU A 31 1.18 1.53 -8.21
N PHE A 32 0.25 2.28 -7.63
CA PHE A 32 -1.14 2.38 -8.06
C PHE A 32 -1.30 3.65 -8.88
N LEU A 33 -1.66 3.50 -10.15
CA LEU A 33 -2.00 4.62 -11.03
C LEU A 33 -3.41 4.40 -11.56
N GLY A 34 -4.22 5.45 -11.62
CA GLY A 34 -5.56 5.34 -12.16
C GLY A 34 -6.10 6.62 -12.76
N GLN A 35 -7.12 6.47 -13.58
CA GLN A 35 -7.85 7.56 -14.20
C GLN A 35 -9.35 7.30 -14.04
N ALA A 36 -10.05 8.21 -13.35
CA ALA A 36 -11.46 8.12 -13.06
C ALA A 36 -12.26 9.24 -13.74
N GLY A 37 -13.56 8.98 -13.94
CA GLY A 37 -14.48 9.93 -14.53
C GLY A 37 -14.77 9.66 -16.00
N VAL A 38 -15.91 10.13 -16.49
CA VAL A 38 -16.40 9.83 -17.85
C VAL A 38 -15.45 10.36 -18.92
N LEU A 39 -14.79 11.49 -18.64
CA LEU A 39 -13.79 12.09 -19.50
C LEU A 39 -12.36 11.83 -18.99
N GLY A 40 -12.23 10.96 -17.98
CA GLY A 40 -10.97 10.68 -17.31
C GLY A 40 -10.41 11.93 -16.61
N GLU A 41 -11.29 12.74 -16.04
CA GLU A 41 -10.98 14.04 -15.45
C GLU A 41 -10.32 13.97 -14.07
N TRP A 42 -10.12 12.77 -13.52
CA TRP A 42 -9.44 12.54 -12.26
C TRP A 42 -8.26 11.59 -12.42
N GLU A 43 -7.10 11.96 -11.90
CA GLU A 43 -5.94 11.08 -11.74
C GLU A 43 -5.86 10.56 -10.31
N LEU A 44 -5.57 9.27 -10.16
CA LEU A 44 -5.33 8.61 -8.88
C LEU A 44 -3.89 8.09 -8.85
N THR A 45 -3.19 8.32 -7.75
CA THR A 45 -1.81 7.86 -7.54
C THR A 45 -1.64 7.34 -6.11
N GLY A 46 -0.82 6.30 -5.94
CA GLY A 46 -0.49 5.75 -4.62
C GLY A 46 0.70 4.81 -4.67
N ASN A 47 1.43 4.74 -3.56
CA ASN A 47 2.49 3.75 -3.36
C ASN A 47 2.01 2.78 -2.30
N LEU A 48 1.72 1.54 -2.70
CA LEU A 48 1.09 0.55 -1.86
C LEU A 48 2.12 -0.45 -1.38
N ILE A 49 1.94 -0.90 -0.15
CA ILE A 49 2.79 -1.87 0.50
C ILE A 49 1.97 -3.14 0.72
N GLU A 50 2.57 -4.28 0.40
CA GLU A 50 1.96 -5.58 0.64
C GLU A 50 1.59 -5.71 2.12
N SER A 51 0.39 -6.19 2.38
CA SER A 51 -0.19 -6.21 3.71
C SER A 51 -0.78 -7.61 3.93
N GLY A 52 -0.19 -8.36 4.86
CA GLY A 52 -0.71 -9.67 5.27
C GLY A 52 0.10 -10.87 4.77
N SER A 53 -0.22 -12.04 5.34
CA SER A 53 0.43 -13.33 5.07
C SER A 53 -0.54 -14.36 4.49
N GLY A 54 -1.66 -13.91 3.91
CA GLY A 54 -2.75 -14.76 3.43
C GLY A 54 -2.53 -15.30 2.02
N PRO A 55 -3.42 -16.21 1.54
CA PRO A 55 -3.33 -16.78 0.20
C PRO A 55 -3.68 -15.78 -0.93
N ARG A 56 -4.29 -14.64 -0.59
CA ARG A 56 -4.53 -13.53 -1.52
C ARG A 56 -3.50 -12.44 -1.30
N LYS A 57 -2.95 -11.93 -2.39
CA LYS A 57 -2.03 -10.80 -2.35
C LYS A 57 -2.82 -9.53 -2.05
N GLU A 58 -2.48 -8.88 -0.96
CA GLU A 58 -3.18 -7.69 -0.49
C GLU A 58 -2.18 -6.55 -0.34
N PHE A 59 -2.58 -5.36 -0.74
CA PHE A 59 -1.76 -4.15 -0.68
C PHE A 59 -2.56 -3.02 -0.05
N SER A 60 -1.91 -2.18 0.72
CA SER A 60 -2.54 -0.99 1.29
C SER A 60 -1.60 0.20 1.32
N GLY A 61 -2.17 1.39 1.37
CA GLY A 61 -1.40 2.61 1.45
C GLY A 61 -2.21 3.86 1.09
N PRO A 62 -1.56 5.02 1.17
CA PRO A 62 -2.19 6.29 0.86
C PRO A 62 -2.49 6.42 -0.64
N LEU A 63 -3.60 7.07 -0.93
CA LEU A 63 -4.00 7.52 -2.26
C LEU A 63 -4.09 9.04 -2.31
N LYS A 64 -3.71 9.57 -3.47
CA LYS A 64 -4.00 10.94 -3.87
C LYS A 64 -4.84 10.93 -5.13
N MET A 65 -5.90 11.72 -5.14
CA MET A 65 -6.79 11.90 -6.27
C MET A 65 -6.79 13.38 -6.67
N LYS A 66 -6.48 13.69 -7.92
CA LYS A 66 -6.35 15.05 -8.44
C LYS A 66 -7.27 15.25 -9.62
N HIS A 67 -8.04 16.34 -9.62
CA HIS A 67 -8.82 16.75 -10.78
C HIS A 67 -7.87 17.34 -11.82
N VAL A 68 -7.85 16.74 -13.01
CA VAL A 68 -7.02 17.15 -14.14
C VAL A 68 -7.83 17.70 -15.32
N GLY A 69 -9.16 17.80 -15.16
CA GLY A 69 -10.00 18.59 -16.05
C GLY A 69 -9.69 20.09 -16.00
N ILE A 70 -10.35 20.87 -16.87
CA ILE A 70 -10.17 22.34 -16.97
C ILE A 70 -10.19 22.97 -15.57
N CYS A 71 -9.12 23.72 -15.25
CA CYS A 71 -8.85 24.25 -13.91
C CYS A 71 -9.95 25.21 -13.43
N ALA A 72 -10.35 25.05 -12.16
CA ALA A 72 -11.09 26.08 -11.43
C ALA A 72 -10.16 27.26 -11.10
N GLN A 73 -10.73 28.43 -10.76
CA GLN A 73 -9.93 29.61 -10.39
C GLN A 73 -8.96 29.35 -9.23
N ASP A 74 -9.30 28.41 -8.35
CA ASP A 74 -8.51 28.04 -7.16
C ASP A 74 -7.46 26.94 -7.43
N GLY A 75 -7.31 26.52 -8.70
CA GLY A 75 -6.41 25.44 -9.10
C GLY A 75 -7.08 24.06 -9.17
N PRO A 76 -6.29 23.00 -9.45
CA PRO A 76 -6.83 21.64 -9.53
C PRO A 76 -7.22 21.13 -8.15
N GLU A 77 -8.46 20.65 -8.02
CA GLU A 77 -8.95 20.04 -6.79
C GLU A 77 -8.14 18.78 -6.46
N GLU A 78 -7.73 18.63 -5.20
CA GLU A 78 -7.02 17.45 -4.71
C GLU A 78 -7.76 16.82 -3.52
N ARG A 79 -7.77 15.49 -3.48
CA ARG A 79 -8.37 14.67 -2.44
C ARG A 79 -7.36 13.65 -1.95
N ALA A 80 -7.19 13.58 -0.64
CA ALA A 80 -6.42 12.52 0.00
C ALA A 80 -7.31 11.31 0.30
N GLY A 81 -6.69 10.14 0.41
CA GLY A 81 -7.40 8.92 0.72
C GLY A 81 -6.49 7.77 1.09
N GLU A 82 -7.12 6.63 1.31
CA GLU A 82 -6.46 5.35 1.64
C GLU A 82 -7.09 4.25 0.78
N ILE A 83 -6.31 3.23 0.44
CA ILE A 83 -6.78 2.06 -0.29
C ILE A 83 -6.36 0.77 0.38
N ARG A 84 -7.24 -0.23 0.27
CA ARG A 84 -6.95 -1.64 0.50
C ARG A 84 -7.32 -2.41 -0.77
N LEU A 85 -6.32 -2.91 -1.45
CA LEU A 85 -6.40 -3.62 -2.73
C LEU A 85 -6.16 -5.11 -2.51
N GLN A 86 -7.01 -5.95 -3.08
CA GLN A 86 -6.84 -7.40 -3.12
C GLN A 86 -6.72 -7.88 -4.56
N LEU A 87 -5.71 -8.68 -4.82
CA LEU A 87 -5.51 -9.38 -6.09
C LEU A 87 -5.99 -10.83 -5.94
N ALA A 88 -6.76 -11.32 -6.91
CA ALA A 88 -7.26 -12.68 -6.94
C ALA A 88 -6.82 -13.42 -8.22
N GLY A 89 -6.50 -14.71 -8.06
CA GLY A 89 -5.97 -15.55 -9.14
C GLY A 89 -4.56 -15.10 -9.58
N PRO A 90 -4.15 -15.36 -10.84
CA PRO A 90 -2.89 -14.85 -11.40
C PRO A 90 -3.02 -13.36 -11.77
N ASP A 91 -3.47 -12.53 -10.82
CA ASP A 91 -3.80 -11.11 -10.98
C ASP A 91 -4.89 -10.83 -12.03
N ALA A 92 -5.78 -11.79 -12.28
CA ALA A 92 -6.84 -11.64 -13.29
C ALA A 92 -7.96 -10.68 -12.85
N GLN A 93 -8.13 -10.50 -11.54
CA GLN A 93 -9.16 -9.66 -10.95
C GLN A 93 -8.63 -8.91 -9.74
N VAL A 94 -9.08 -7.66 -9.61
CA VAL A 94 -8.82 -6.82 -8.45
C VAL A 94 -10.13 -6.40 -7.80
N THR A 95 -10.09 -6.31 -6.49
CA THR A 95 -11.10 -5.64 -5.69
C THR A 95 -10.41 -4.64 -4.79
N ALA A 96 -10.93 -3.42 -4.71
CA ALA A 96 -10.40 -2.39 -3.85
C ALA A 96 -11.51 -1.75 -3.02
N GLU A 97 -11.21 -1.55 -1.75
CA GLU A 97 -11.95 -0.66 -0.85
C GLU A 97 -11.10 0.58 -0.63
N MET A 98 -11.71 1.75 -0.76
CA MET A 98 -11.04 3.05 -0.69
C MET A 98 -11.82 3.99 0.23
N VAL A 99 -11.10 4.93 0.83
CA VAL A 99 -11.68 6.11 1.44
C VAL A 99 -11.08 7.32 0.74
N LEU A 100 -11.89 8.10 0.04
CA LEU A 100 -11.46 9.28 -0.71
C LEU A 100 -12.21 10.49 -0.16
N ASP A 101 -11.48 11.46 0.41
CA ASP A 101 -12.09 12.65 1.03
C ASP A 101 -13.19 12.28 2.04
N GLY A 102 -12.91 11.25 2.88
CA GLY A 102 -13.85 10.70 3.86
C GLY A 102 -14.97 9.83 3.29
N ALA A 103 -15.19 9.78 1.98
CA ALA A 103 -16.21 8.95 1.35
C ALA A 103 -15.70 7.51 1.13
N ARG A 104 -16.47 6.52 1.57
CA ARG A 104 -16.18 5.11 1.28
C ARG A 104 -16.51 4.78 -0.17
N CYS A 105 -15.57 4.17 -0.86
CA CYS A 105 -15.68 3.76 -2.25
C CYS A 105 -15.24 2.32 -2.45
N SER A 106 -15.89 1.64 -3.40
CA SER A 106 -15.50 0.30 -3.84
C SER A 106 -15.20 0.29 -5.33
N TYR A 107 -14.32 -0.63 -5.72
CA TYR A 107 -13.93 -0.86 -7.10
C TYR A 107 -13.68 -2.34 -7.34
N THR A 108 -14.10 -2.84 -8.49
CA THR A 108 -13.79 -4.19 -8.95
C THR A 108 -13.56 -4.17 -10.44
N ALA A 109 -12.50 -4.84 -10.88
CA ALA A 109 -12.11 -4.86 -12.28
C ALA A 109 -11.39 -6.15 -12.64
N ARG A 110 -11.39 -6.48 -13.93
CA ARG A 110 -10.62 -7.58 -14.50
C ARG A 110 -9.47 -7.04 -15.33
N LYS A 111 -8.36 -7.78 -15.33
CA LYS A 111 -7.17 -7.42 -16.10
C LYS A 111 -7.42 -7.68 -17.58
N THR A 112 -7.35 -6.62 -18.39
CA THR A 112 -7.20 -6.72 -19.84
C THR A 112 -5.82 -6.19 -20.21
N ARG A 113 -5.73 -4.99 -20.81
CA ARG A 113 -4.50 -4.19 -20.93
C ARG A 113 -4.27 -3.32 -19.68
N ALA A 114 -5.37 -2.92 -19.05
CA ALA A 114 -5.45 -2.25 -17.76
C ALA A 114 -6.56 -2.95 -16.94
N TYR A 115 -6.68 -2.62 -15.67
CA TYR A 115 -7.87 -2.97 -14.90
C TYR A 115 -8.94 -1.93 -15.20
N GLU A 116 -10.03 -2.35 -15.83
CA GLU A 116 -11.14 -1.46 -16.20
C GLU A 116 -12.38 -1.87 -15.41
N GLY A 117 -13.00 -0.91 -14.73
CA GLY A 117 -14.18 -1.14 -13.91
C GLY A 117 -14.84 0.15 -13.48
N THR A 118 -15.68 0.04 -12.46
CA THR A 118 -16.49 1.15 -11.96
C THR A 118 -16.11 1.50 -10.53
N LEU A 119 -15.78 2.77 -10.29
CA LEU A 119 -15.62 3.34 -8.96
C LEU A 119 -16.99 3.76 -8.45
N SER A 120 -17.39 3.22 -7.30
CA SER A 120 -18.66 3.57 -6.66
C SER A 120 -18.41 4.11 -5.27
N CYS A 121 -18.79 5.36 -5.01
CA CYS A 121 -18.61 6.02 -3.73
C CYS A 121 -19.95 6.31 -3.06
N THR A 122 -20.01 6.20 -1.73
CA THR A 122 -21.23 6.48 -0.96
C THR A 122 -21.70 7.92 -1.18
N GLY A 123 -22.97 8.09 -1.58
CA GLY A 123 -23.57 9.41 -1.80
C GLY A 123 -23.10 10.12 -3.08
N ARG A 124 -22.39 9.43 -3.98
CA ARG A 124 -21.90 9.98 -5.26
C ARG A 124 -22.31 9.08 -6.42
N ALA A 125 -22.37 9.64 -7.63
CA ALA A 125 -22.60 8.84 -8.83
C ALA A 125 -21.40 7.92 -9.09
N SER A 126 -21.67 6.70 -9.57
CA SER A 126 -20.63 5.78 -10.00
C SER A 126 -19.98 6.28 -11.30
N VAL A 127 -18.66 6.16 -11.39
CA VAL A 127 -17.87 6.62 -12.54
C VAL A 127 -16.92 5.52 -13.03
N PRO A 128 -16.54 5.51 -14.31
CA PRO A 128 -15.52 4.58 -14.80
C PRO A 128 -14.18 4.88 -14.12
N LEU A 129 -13.39 3.82 -13.90
CA LEU A 129 -12.03 3.89 -13.38
C LEU A 129 -11.14 2.87 -14.10
N LEU A 130 -10.11 3.37 -14.77
CA LEU A 130 -9.00 2.58 -15.31
C LEU A 130 -7.83 2.60 -14.33
N VAL A 131 -7.20 1.45 -14.12
CA VAL A 131 -6.07 1.29 -13.19
C VAL A 131 -4.92 0.54 -13.85
N TRP A 132 -3.72 1.03 -13.60
CA TRP A 132 -2.44 0.40 -13.91
C TRP A 132 -1.70 0.13 -12.60
N LEU A 133 -1.30 -1.12 -12.42
CA LEU A 133 -0.52 -1.58 -11.29
C LEU A 133 0.89 -1.88 -11.78
N LYS A 134 1.92 -1.26 -11.19
CA LYS A 134 3.32 -1.42 -11.58
C LYS A 134 4.18 -1.94 -10.44
#